data_AF-A0A5A9YTR2-F1
#
_entry.id   AF-A0A5A9YTR2-F1
#
_cell.length_a   1.000
_cell.length_b   1.000
_cell.length_c   1.000
_cell.angle_alpha   90.00
_cell.angle_beta   90.00
_cell.angle_gamma   90.00
#
_symmetry.space_group_name_H-M   'P 1'
#
loop_
_entity.id
_entity.type
_entity.pdbx_description
1 polymer ?
#
loop_
_entity_poly.entity_id
_entity_poly.type
_entity_poly.pdbx_seq_one_letter_code
_entity_poly.pdbx_strand_id
1 'polypeptide(L)'
;AVPLPPQEGQRRVAYNGEVYQAGCEIHGEIRLLLDGLQRGVLPDGMYALASWDPQTRQLTLLRDEFGIKPLYYSYQPERGLLAFASEPRALLHLLGGARADAEAIDQVVAAGVPLEGQTLFQQVRLLLPG
;
A
#
# COMPACT_ATOMS: atom_id res chain seq x y z
N ALA A 1 -1.47 -25.13 -4.30
CA ALA A 1 -1.46 -23.88 -3.52
C ALA A 1 -1.23 -22.73 -4.49
N VAL A 2 -2.00 -21.65 -4.41
CA VAL A 2 -1.75 -20.43 -5.20
C VAL A 2 -0.34 -19.93 -4.84
N PRO A 3 0.55 -19.65 -5.81
CA PRO A 3 1.85 -19.08 -5.50
C PRO A 3 1.63 -17.77 -4.75
N LEU A 4 2.27 -17.61 -3.61
CA LEU A 4 2.35 -16.34 -2.90
C LEU A 4 3.61 -15.62 -3.36
N PRO A 5 3.53 -14.37 -3.83
CA PRO A 5 2.31 -13.59 -4.09
C PRO A 5 1.54 -14.09 -5.34
N PRO A 6 0.19 -13.99 -5.35
CA PRO A 6 -0.62 -14.33 -6.53
C PRO A 6 -0.09 -13.67 -7.79
N GLN A 7 -0.27 -14.36 -8.92
CA GLN A 7 0.14 -13.86 -10.23
C GLN A 7 -1.11 -13.58 -11.08
N GLU A 8 -1.11 -12.43 -11.75
CA GLU A 8 -2.11 -12.08 -12.76
C GLU A 8 -1.36 -11.74 -14.05
N GLY A 9 -1.40 -12.68 -15.01
CA GLY A 9 -0.48 -12.66 -16.15
C GLY A 9 0.98 -12.70 -15.71
N GLN A 10 1.75 -11.70 -16.09
CA GLN A 10 3.17 -11.54 -15.72
C GLN A 10 3.40 -10.77 -14.41
N ARG A 11 2.34 -10.18 -13.86
CA ARG A 11 2.43 -9.32 -12.68
C ARG A 11 2.45 -10.16 -11.41
N ARG A 12 3.25 -9.73 -10.44
CA ARG A 12 3.23 -10.28 -9.08
C ARG A 12 2.40 -9.35 -8.20
N VAL A 13 1.46 -9.92 -7.45
CA VAL A 13 0.45 -9.13 -6.75
C VAL A 13 0.34 -9.53 -5.29
N ALA A 14 0.43 -8.55 -4.39
CA ALA A 14 -0.03 -8.69 -3.01
C ALA A 14 -1.35 -7.92 -2.84
N TYR A 15 -2.33 -8.55 -2.19
CA TYR A 15 -3.67 -8.03 -2.05
C TYR A 15 -4.19 -8.30 -0.64
N ASN A 16 -4.85 -7.31 -0.04
CA ASN A 16 -5.56 -7.45 1.22
C ASN A 16 -6.84 -6.62 1.13
N GLY A 17 -8.00 -7.28 1.21
CA GLY A 17 -9.27 -6.60 1.08
C GLY A 17 -10.35 -7.45 0.45
N GLU A 18 -11.39 -6.77 0.02
CA GLU A 18 -12.43 -7.28 -0.85
C GLU A 18 -12.91 -6.16 -1.78
N VAL A 19 -13.35 -6.54 -2.98
CA VAL A 19 -14.10 -5.67 -3.89
C VAL A 19 -15.58 -6.02 -3.71
N TYR A 20 -16.45 -5.02 -3.64
CA TYR A 20 -17.89 -5.22 -3.39
C TYR A 20 -18.65 -5.71 -4.62
N GLN A 21 -18.17 -6.79 -5.23
CA GLN A 21 -18.76 -7.46 -6.38
C GLN A 21 -19.14 -8.90 -5.99
N ALA A 22 -20.44 -9.17 -5.94
CA ALA A 22 -20.94 -10.49 -5.54
C ALA A 22 -20.43 -11.60 -6.48
N GLY A 23 -20.01 -12.73 -5.89
CA GLY A 23 -19.53 -13.89 -6.62
C GLY A 23 -18.14 -13.72 -7.24
N CYS A 24 -17.40 -12.66 -6.89
CA CYS A 24 -16.03 -12.46 -7.34
C CYS A 24 -15.05 -13.19 -6.41
N GLU A 25 -14.20 -14.05 -6.97
CA GLU A 25 -13.07 -14.63 -6.24
C GLU A 25 -11.87 -13.68 -6.27
N ILE A 26 -10.87 -13.90 -5.41
CA ILE A 26 -9.68 -13.03 -5.26
C ILE A 26 -8.98 -12.67 -6.59
N HIS A 27 -8.89 -13.61 -7.53
CA HIS A 27 -8.30 -13.34 -8.86
C HIS A 27 -9.18 -12.39 -9.70
N GLY A 28 -10.49 -12.53 -9.59
CA GLY A 28 -11.44 -11.61 -10.21
C GLY A 28 -11.35 -10.21 -9.60
N GLU A 29 -11.25 -10.11 -8.27
CA GLU A 29 -11.09 -8.83 -7.58
C GLU A 29 -9.78 -8.13 -8.00
N ILE A 30 -8.65 -8.86 -8.01
CA ILE A 30 -7.36 -8.34 -8.48
C ILE A 30 -7.47 -7.86 -9.93
N ARG A 31 -8.12 -8.61 -10.81
CA ARG A 31 -8.31 -8.21 -12.21
C ARG A 31 -9.15 -6.94 -12.34
N LEU A 32 -10.25 -6.85 -11.61
CA LEU A 32 -11.09 -5.64 -11.59
C LEU A 32 -10.29 -4.40 -11.15
N LEU A 33 -9.40 -4.55 -10.16
CA LEU A 33 -8.54 -3.46 -9.71
C LEU A 33 -7.49 -3.07 -10.75
N LEU A 34 -6.83 -4.04 -11.38
CA LEU A 34 -5.84 -3.77 -12.43
C LEU A 34 -6.47 -3.13 -13.67
N ASP A 35 -7.64 -3.59 -14.07
CA ASP A 35 -8.42 -2.98 -15.16
C ASP A 35 -8.89 -1.57 -14.77
N GLY A 36 -9.31 -1.38 -13.51
CA GLY A 36 -9.71 -0.09 -12.97
C GLY A 36 -8.58 0.94 -12.98
N LEU A 37 -7.36 0.53 -12.60
CA LEU A 37 -6.15 1.35 -12.70
C LEU A 37 -5.85 1.80 -14.14
N GLN A 38 -6.07 0.92 -15.12
CA GLN A 38 -5.87 1.27 -16.54
C GLN A 38 -6.94 2.23 -17.06
N ARG A 39 -8.17 2.12 -16.55
CA ARG A 39 -9.32 2.94 -16.97
C ARG A 39 -9.45 4.25 -16.19
N GLY A 40 -8.74 4.38 -15.06
CA GLY A 40 -8.87 5.50 -14.13
C GLY A 40 -10.16 5.49 -13.30
N VAL A 41 -10.82 4.33 -13.18
CA VAL A 41 -12.05 4.16 -12.39
C VAL A 41 -11.90 2.88 -11.59
N LEU A 42 -11.73 3.02 -10.28
CA LEU A 42 -11.56 1.90 -9.37
C LEU A 42 -12.93 1.34 -8.94
N PRO A 43 -13.05 0.03 -8.70
CA PRO A 43 -14.26 -0.55 -8.16
C PRO A 43 -14.44 -0.21 -6.67
N ASP A 44 -15.69 -0.15 -6.22
CA ASP A 44 -16.01 0.02 -4.80
C ASP A 44 -15.51 -1.17 -3.97
N GLY A 45 -14.94 -0.90 -2.80
CA GLY A 45 -14.43 -1.94 -1.91
C GLY A 45 -13.61 -1.39 -0.76
N MET A 46 -13.04 -2.31 0.02
CA MET A 46 -12.02 -1.99 1.01
C MET A 46 -10.77 -2.82 0.73
N TYR A 47 -9.72 -2.20 0.18
CA TYR A 47 -8.57 -2.94 -0.31
C TYR A 47 -7.26 -2.15 -0.28
N ALA A 48 -6.18 -2.90 -0.20
CA ALA A 48 -4.84 -2.45 -0.51
C ALA A 48 -4.21 -3.45 -1.51
N LEU A 49 -3.60 -2.92 -2.57
CA LEU A 49 -2.98 -3.69 -3.64
C LEU A 49 -1.54 -3.23 -3.85
N ALA A 50 -0.63 -4.18 -4.03
CA ALA A 50 0.69 -3.94 -4.59
C ALA A 50 0.89 -4.80 -5.84
N SER A 51 1.15 -4.19 -6.99
CA SER A 51 1.34 -4.86 -8.27
C SER A 51 2.71 -4.54 -8.85
N TRP A 52 3.55 -5.56 -9.00
CA TRP A 52 4.84 -5.44 -9.67
C TRP A 52 4.75 -5.96 -11.11
N ASP A 53 5.08 -5.11 -12.07
CA ASP A 53 5.23 -5.47 -13.47
C ASP A 53 6.72 -5.62 -13.81
N PRO A 54 7.22 -6.85 -14.06
CA PRO A 54 8.62 -7.08 -14.36
C PRO A 54 9.05 -6.57 -15.74
N GLN A 55 8.12 -6.36 -16.68
CA GLN A 55 8.45 -5.86 -18.01
C GLN A 55 8.74 -4.36 -17.98
N THR A 56 7.92 -3.59 -17.28
CA THR A 56 8.09 -2.13 -17.15
C THR A 56 8.93 -1.74 -15.93
N ARG A 57 9.24 -2.69 -15.05
CA ARG A 57 9.90 -2.47 -13.75
C ARG A 57 9.16 -1.45 -12.88
N GLN A 58 7.83 -1.55 -12.89
CA GLN A 58 6.96 -0.64 -12.17
C GLN A 58 6.28 -1.34 -10.99
N LEU A 59 6.37 -0.74 -9.81
CA LEU A 59 5.55 -1.10 -8.65
C LEU A 59 4.40 -0.10 -8.53
N THR A 60 3.18 -0.59 -8.59
CA THR A 60 1.98 0.18 -8.27
C THR A 60 1.50 -0.21 -6.88
N LEU A 61 1.36 0.77 -6.00
CA LEU A 61 0.68 0.62 -4.71
C LEU A 61 -0.66 1.37 -4.80
N LEU A 62 -1.72 0.78 -4.30
CA LEU A 62 -3.08 1.30 -4.40
C LEU A 62 -3.82 1.06 -3.08
N ARG A 63 -4.66 2.02 -2.67
CA ARG A 63 -5.62 1.87 -1.57
C ARG A 63 -7.04 2.14 -2.07
N ASP A 64 -8.03 1.66 -1.32
CA ASP A 64 -9.41 2.06 -1.53
C ASP A 64 -9.61 3.58 -1.31
N GLU A 65 -10.71 4.11 -1.84
CA GLU A 65 -11.05 5.55 -1.84
C GLU A 65 -11.05 6.17 -0.44
N PHE A 66 -11.41 5.40 0.58
CA PHE A 66 -11.48 5.86 1.97
C PHE A 66 -10.22 5.52 2.77
N GLY A 67 -9.28 4.77 2.19
CA GLY A 67 -8.11 4.27 2.90
C GLY A 67 -8.49 3.40 4.09
N ILE A 68 -9.46 2.50 3.94
CA ILE A 68 -9.86 1.56 4.99
C ILE A 68 -8.73 0.57 5.25
N LYS A 69 -8.15 -0.02 4.19
CA LYS A 69 -7.00 -0.91 4.36
C LYS A 69 -5.70 -0.10 4.42
N PRO A 70 -4.90 -0.23 5.49
CA PRO A 70 -3.63 0.49 5.59
C PRO A 70 -2.59 -0.08 4.62
N LEU A 71 -1.81 0.82 4.01
CA LEU A 71 -0.64 0.47 3.22
C LEU A 71 0.46 1.51 3.47
N TYR A 72 1.50 1.09 4.17
CA TYR A 72 2.66 1.92 4.49
C TYR A 72 3.78 1.64 3.51
N TYR A 73 4.64 2.62 3.28
CA TYR A 73 5.84 2.46 2.48
C TYR A 73 7.03 3.24 3.04
N SER A 74 8.23 2.79 2.66
CA SER A 74 9.49 3.50 2.82
C SER A 74 10.18 3.56 1.48
N TYR A 75 10.63 4.74 1.09
CA TYR A 75 11.35 4.98 -0.16
C TYR A 75 12.65 5.73 0.14
N GLN A 76 13.78 5.06 -0.11
CA GLN A 76 15.14 5.53 0.13
C GLN A 76 15.98 5.24 -1.12
N PRO A 77 15.83 6.07 -2.19
CA PRO A 77 16.49 5.84 -3.47
C PRO A 77 18.01 5.82 -3.37
N GLU A 78 18.60 6.59 -2.45
CA GLU A 78 20.04 6.61 -2.16
C GLU A 78 20.57 5.27 -1.62
N ARG A 79 19.68 4.44 -1.05
CA ARG A 79 19.98 3.08 -0.60
C ARG A 79 19.48 2.01 -1.58
N GLY A 80 18.85 2.41 -2.69
CA GLY A 80 18.17 1.49 -3.60
C GLY A 80 17.01 0.75 -2.94
N LEU A 81 16.38 1.32 -1.90
CA LEU A 81 15.35 0.68 -1.11
C LEU A 81 13.96 1.24 -1.41
N LEU A 82 13.04 0.35 -1.75
CA LEU A 82 11.61 0.59 -1.76
C LEU A 82 10.96 -0.60 -1.04
N ALA A 83 10.24 -0.32 0.04
CA ALA A 83 9.55 -1.34 0.83
C ALA A 83 8.14 -0.88 1.17
N PHE A 84 7.22 -1.83 1.29
CA PHE A 84 5.83 -1.58 1.67
C PHE A 84 5.31 -2.69 2.58
N ALA A 85 4.32 -2.37 3.40
CA ALA A 85 3.67 -3.31 4.31
C ALA A 85 2.29 -2.80 4.73
N SER A 86 1.39 -3.70 5.13
CA SER A 86 0.11 -3.33 5.74
C SER A 86 0.26 -2.76 7.16
N GLU A 87 1.43 -2.94 7.78
CA GLU A 87 1.73 -2.47 9.12
C GLU A 87 3.08 -1.75 9.17
N PRO A 88 3.20 -0.63 9.90
CA PRO A 88 4.44 0.13 9.95
C PRO A 88 5.56 -0.68 10.63
N ARG A 89 5.22 -1.55 11.59
CA ARG A 89 6.19 -2.35 12.36
C ARG A 89 7.11 -3.19 11.47
N ALA A 90 6.58 -3.75 10.38
CA ALA A 90 7.38 -4.54 9.44
C ALA A 90 8.47 -3.68 8.77
N LEU A 91 8.13 -2.44 8.41
CA LEU A 91 9.09 -1.48 7.88
C LEU A 91 10.09 -1.04 8.95
N LEU A 92 9.65 -0.78 10.18
CA LEU A 92 10.57 -0.42 11.27
C LEU A 92 11.61 -1.51 11.53
N HIS A 93 11.22 -2.78 11.47
CA HIS A 93 12.17 -3.90 11.59
C HIS A 93 13.20 -3.87 10.45
N LEU A 94 12.76 -3.69 9.20
CA LEU A 94 13.64 -3.57 8.03
C LEU A 94 14.61 -2.38 8.13
N LEU A 95 14.15 -1.26 8.71
CA LEU A 95 14.91 -0.02 8.85
C LEU A 95 15.90 -0.03 10.04
N GLY A 96 15.94 -1.11 10.82
CA GLY A 96 16.84 -1.22 11.98
C GLY A 96 16.28 -0.57 13.25
N GLY A 97 14.96 -0.40 13.34
CA GLY A 97 14.26 0.07 14.53
C GLY A 97 13.43 1.33 14.30
N ALA A 98 12.66 1.68 15.32
CA ALA A 98 11.83 2.88 15.31
C ALA A 98 12.67 4.14 15.55
N ARG A 99 12.48 5.16 14.70
CA ARG A 99 12.97 6.51 14.94
C ARG A 99 11.78 7.45 14.94
N ALA A 100 11.60 8.20 16.01
CA ALA A 100 10.49 9.14 16.15
C ALA A 100 10.64 10.32 15.19
N ASP A 101 9.54 10.71 14.55
CA ASP A 101 9.45 11.94 13.77
C ASP A 101 8.94 13.06 14.68
N ALA A 102 9.82 13.99 15.06
CA ALA A 102 9.49 15.06 16.01
C ALA A 102 8.41 15.99 15.47
N GLU A 103 8.41 16.27 14.17
CA GLU A 103 7.42 17.16 13.55
C GLU A 103 6.02 16.50 13.58
N ALA A 104 5.94 15.22 13.24
CA ALA A 104 4.69 14.47 13.31
C ALA A 104 4.17 14.35 14.76
N ILE A 105 5.07 14.25 15.74
CA ILE A 105 4.70 14.26 17.16
C ILE A 105 4.12 15.62 17.54
N ASP A 106 4.76 16.72 17.16
CA ASP A 106 4.26 18.07 17.44
C ASP A 106 2.88 18.29 16.83
N GLN A 107 2.65 17.81 15.61
CA GLN A 107 1.33 17.86 14.96
C GLN A 107 0.27 17.07 15.75
N VAL A 108 0.59 15.86 16.22
CA VAL A 108 -0.34 15.07 17.03
C VAL A 108 -0.62 15.74 18.36
N VAL A 109 0.38 16.35 19.00
CA VAL A 109 0.16 17.11 20.24
C VAL A 109 -0.74 18.33 20.00
N ALA A 110 -0.54 19.04 18.90
CA ALA A 110 -1.28 20.26 18.59
C ALA A 110 -2.71 20.01 18.07
N ALA A 111 -2.90 18.97 17.26
CA ALA A 111 -4.12 18.74 16.47
C ALA A 111 -4.73 17.34 16.62
N GLY A 112 -4.09 16.44 17.38
CA GLY A 112 -4.54 15.06 17.61
C GLY A 112 -4.19 14.08 16.50
N VAL A 113 -3.70 14.54 15.34
CA VAL A 113 -3.38 13.72 14.17
C VAL A 113 -2.14 14.26 13.44
N PRO A 114 -1.33 13.39 12.81
CA PRO A 114 -0.28 13.86 11.91
C PRO A 114 -0.88 14.35 10.59
N LEU A 115 -0.10 15.11 9.82
CA LEU A 115 -0.45 15.52 8.46
C LEU A 115 -0.66 14.30 7.55
N GLU A 116 -1.43 14.49 6.50
CA GLU A 116 -1.79 13.41 5.57
C GLU A 116 -0.57 12.62 5.07
N GLY A 117 -0.67 11.30 5.17
CA GLY A 117 0.37 10.36 4.78
C GLY A 117 1.59 10.30 5.71
N GLN A 118 1.69 11.18 6.71
CA GLN A 118 2.75 11.11 7.71
C GLN A 118 2.47 10.03 8.77
N THR A 119 3.53 9.57 9.41
CA THR A 119 3.45 8.70 10.58
C THR A 119 4.34 9.26 11.67
N LEU A 120 4.20 8.76 12.90
CA LEU A 120 5.09 9.10 14.01
C LEU A 120 6.52 8.58 13.83
N PHE A 121 6.80 7.84 12.75
CA PHE A 121 8.08 7.23 12.49
C PHE A 121 8.75 7.87 11.27
N GLN A 122 10.03 8.22 11.42
CA GLN A 122 10.85 8.69 10.31
C GLN A 122 10.90 7.64 9.20
N GLN A 123 10.95 8.10 7.95
CA GLN A 123 11.10 7.26 6.76
C GLN A 123 9.95 6.27 6.50
N VAL A 124 8.87 6.34 7.27
CA VAL A 124 7.65 5.55 7.05
C VAL A 124 6.51 6.50 6.74
N ARG A 125 5.88 6.31 5.57
CA ARG A 125 4.71 7.06 5.13
C ARG A 125 3.52 6.11 4.99
N LEU A 126 2.34 6.62 5.29
CA LEU A 126 1.08 5.99 4.92
C LEU A 126 0.75 6.42 3.49
N LEU A 127 0.51 5.48 2.58
CA LEU A 127 0.04 5.80 1.24
C LEU A 127 -1.33 6.48 1.33
N LEU A 128 -1.57 7.56 0.59
CA LEU A 128 -2.87 8.23 0.62
C LEU A 128 -3.96 7.33 -0.01
N PRO A 129 -5.25 7.55 0.33
CA PRO A 129 -6.36 6.90 -0.36
C PRO A 129 -6.40 7.23 -1.87
N GLY A 130 -6.99 6.32 -2.65
CA GLY A 130 -7.05 6.38 -4.13
C GLY A 130 -5.83 5.80 -4.83
#